data_AF-A0A3D0LX37-F1
#
_entry.id   AF-A0A3D0LX37-F1
#
_cell.length_a   1.000
_cell.length_b   1.000
_cell.length_c   1.000
_cell.angle_alpha   90.00
_cell.angle_beta   90.00
_cell.angle_gamma   90.00
#
_symmetry.space_group_name_H-M   'P 1'
#
loop_
_entity.id
_entity.type
_entity.pdbx_description
1 polymer ?
#
loop_
_entity_poly.entity_id
_entity_poly.type
_entity_poly.pdbx_seq_one_letter_code
_entity_poly.pdbx_strand_id
1 'polypeptide(L)'
;MSFEINGKSYETDEEGYLINLSEWNEDAAKYLAEEEKVELTDNHWEVINFLREYYNDYQIAPAVRVLTKAIGKKLGPEKGNSKYLYELFPYGPAKQACKIAGLPKPTGCI
;
A
#
# COMPACT_ATOMS: atom_id res chain seq x y z
N MET A 1 -3.76 15.69 -7.47
CA MET A 1 -5.19 15.57 -7.85
C MET A 1 -6.03 15.48 -6.58
N SER A 2 -7.34 15.35 -6.68
CA SER A 2 -8.18 15.04 -5.51
C SER A 2 -9.35 14.14 -5.90
N PHE A 3 -9.86 13.40 -4.93
CA PHE A 3 -11.06 12.57 -5.07
C PHE A 3 -11.99 12.78 -3.86
N GLU A 4 -13.28 12.51 -4.03
CA GLU A 4 -14.28 12.66 -2.96
C GLU A 4 -14.93 11.33 -2.62
N ILE A 5 -15.04 11.04 -1.32
CA ILE A 5 -15.75 9.86 -0.81
C ILE A 5 -16.61 10.29 0.37
N ASN A 6 -17.91 9.96 0.35
CA ASN A 6 -18.86 10.30 1.41
C ASN A 6 -18.86 11.81 1.78
N GLY A 7 -18.67 12.70 0.79
CA GLY A 7 -18.61 14.16 1.00
C GLY A 7 -17.30 14.66 1.64
N LYS A 8 -16.30 13.79 1.81
CA LYS A 8 -14.95 14.16 2.23
C LYS A 8 -14.01 14.15 1.02
N SER A 9 -13.29 15.24 0.82
CA SER A 9 -12.25 15.34 -0.22
C SER A 9 -10.90 14.82 0.30
N TYR A 10 -10.17 14.12 -0.56
CA TYR A 10 -8.83 13.59 -0.31
C TYR A 10 -7.88 14.13 -1.36
N GLU A 11 -6.75 14.67 -0.92
CA GLU A 11 -5.73 15.21 -1.84
C GLU A 11 -4.67 14.17 -2.14
N THR A 12 -4.28 14.09 -3.41
CA THR A 12 -3.22 13.21 -3.92
C THR A 12 -2.17 13.99 -4.70
N ASP A 13 -0.95 13.46 -4.80
CA ASP A 13 0.06 13.99 -5.72
C ASP A 13 -0.27 13.66 -7.20
N GLU A 14 0.63 14.02 -8.11
CA GLU A 14 0.49 13.77 -9.56
C GLU A 14 0.56 12.27 -9.93
N GLU A 15 1.19 11.47 -9.07
CA GLU A 15 1.27 10.01 -9.21
C GLU A 15 0.14 9.29 -8.47
N GLY A 16 -0.72 10.03 -7.76
CA GLY A 16 -1.90 9.54 -7.05
C GLY A 16 -1.66 9.04 -5.62
N TYR A 17 -0.53 9.38 -4.98
CA TYR A 17 -0.33 9.04 -3.56
C TYR A 17 -1.03 10.06 -2.66
N LEU A 18 -1.57 9.61 -1.55
CA LEU A 18 -2.27 10.46 -0.59
C LEU A 18 -1.30 11.48 0.04
N ILE A 19 -1.64 12.77 -0.04
CA ILE A 19 -0.82 13.85 0.54
C ILE A 19 -0.90 13.83 2.07
N ASN A 20 -2.11 13.64 2.61
CA ASN A 20 -2.35 13.61 4.05
C ASN A 20 -2.61 12.20 4.55
N LEU A 21 -1.57 11.53 5.05
CA LEU A 21 -1.63 10.14 5.54
C LEU A 21 -2.65 9.95 6.68
N SER A 22 -2.90 11.00 7.46
CA SER A 22 -3.84 10.95 8.60
C SER A 22 -5.29 10.86 8.15
N GLU A 23 -5.58 11.20 6.89
CA GLU A 23 -6.93 11.11 6.34
C GLU A 23 -7.28 9.74 5.81
N TRP A 24 -6.27 8.88 5.64
CA TRP A 24 -6.48 7.53 5.14
C TRP A 24 -7.45 6.75 6.02
N ASN A 25 -8.34 6.02 5.36
CA ASN A 25 -9.25 5.06 5.94
C ASN A 25 -9.53 3.96 4.90
N GLU A 26 -10.36 2.98 5.26
CA GLU A 26 -10.68 1.85 4.40
C GLU A 26 -11.37 2.27 3.09
N ASP A 27 -12.18 3.33 3.10
CA ASP A 27 -12.84 3.83 1.89
C ASP A 27 -11.83 4.46 0.92
N ALA A 28 -10.89 5.27 1.44
CA ALA A 28 -9.80 5.81 0.64
C ALA A 28 -8.92 4.68 0.06
N ALA A 29 -8.65 3.63 0.83
CA ALA A 29 -7.90 2.47 0.35
C ALA A 29 -8.63 1.75 -0.80
N LYS A 30 -9.95 1.54 -0.67
CA LYS A 30 -10.77 0.92 -1.74
C LYS A 30 -10.75 1.75 -3.01
N TYR A 31 -10.91 3.08 -2.91
CA TYR A 31 -10.81 3.97 -4.06
C TYR A 31 -9.43 3.91 -4.73
N LEU A 32 -8.36 3.99 -3.95
CA LEU A 32 -6.99 3.92 -4.46
C LEU A 32 -6.69 2.55 -5.09
N ALA A 33 -7.28 1.46 -4.58
CA ALA A 33 -7.14 0.14 -5.15
C ALA A 33 -7.88 0.00 -6.48
N GLU A 34 -9.08 0.58 -6.60
CA GLU A 34 -9.82 0.64 -7.86
C GLU A 34 -9.03 1.38 -8.95
N GLU A 35 -8.46 2.55 -8.61
CA GLU A 35 -7.57 3.31 -9.50
C GLU A 35 -6.33 2.52 -9.93
N GLU A 36 -5.76 1.72 -9.02
CA GLU A 36 -4.63 0.83 -9.29
C GLU A 36 -5.03 -0.51 -9.94
N LYS A 37 -6.32 -0.72 -10.22
CA LYS A 37 -6.89 -1.96 -10.77
C LYS A 37 -6.57 -3.19 -9.93
N VAL A 38 -6.64 -3.04 -8.62
CA VAL A 38 -6.42 -4.10 -7.61
C VAL A 38 -7.73 -4.35 -6.88
N GLU A 39 -8.18 -5.61 -6.88
CA GLU A 39 -9.33 -6.03 -6.07
C GLU A 39 -8.87 -6.39 -4.66
N LEU A 40 -9.37 -5.67 -3.65
CA LEU A 40 -8.97 -5.86 -2.26
C LEU A 40 -9.63 -7.10 -1.64
N THR A 41 -8.86 -8.17 -1.51
CA THR A 41 -9.19 -9.36 -0.70
C THR A 41 -8.54 -9.29 0.68
N ASP A 42 -8.87 -10.21 1.59
CA ASP A 42 -8.28 -10.29 2.94
C ASP A 42 -6.74 -10.31 2.91
N ASN A 43 -6.17 -11.02 1.94
CA ASN A 43 -4.73 -11.10 1.72
C ASN A 43 -4.11 -9.73 1.39
N HIS A 44 -4.82 -8.89 0.64
CA HIS A 44 -4.35 -7.53 0.33
C HIS A 44 -4.39 -6.67 1.60
N TRP A 45 -5.47 -6.77 2.38
CA TRP A 45 -5.63 -6.05 3.63
C TRP A 45 -4.54 -6.41 4.65
N GLU A 46 -4.10 -7.66 4.73
CA GLU A 46 -2.97 -8.05 5.57
C GLU A 46 -1.69 -7.28 5.19
N VAL A 47 -1.38 -7.17 3.89
CA VAL A 47 -0.20 -6.44 3.42
C VAL A 47 -0.34 -4.92 3.63
N ILE A 48 -1.52 -4.36 3.36
CA ILE A 48 -1.83 -2.93 3.53
C ILE A 48 -1.71 -2.53 5.01
N ASN A 49 -2.34 -3.29 5.90
CA ASN A 49 -2.29 -3.05 7.34
C ASN A 49 -0.87 -3.22 7.88
N PHE A 50 -0.14 -4.24 7.40
CA PHE A 50 1.28 -4.41 7.72
C PHE A 50 2.11 -3.19 7.32
N LEU A 51 1.90 -2.63 6.12
CA LEU A 51 2.61 -1.44 5.65
C LEU A 51 2.31 -0.22 6.51
N ARG A 52 1.06 -0.04 6.94
CA ARG A 52 0.68 1.05 7.85
C ARG A 52 1.29 0.90 9.24
N GLU A 53 1.30 -0.32 9.80
CA GLU A 53 2.00 -0.64 11.05
C GLU A 53 3.50 -0.30 10.90
N TYR A 54 4.13 -0.82 9.84
CA TYR A 54 5.54 -0.56 9.55
C TYR A 54 5.85 0.94 9.42
N TYR A 55 5.03 1.70 8.70
CA TYR A 55 5.24 3.14 8.56
C TYR A 55 5.04 3.86 9.90
N ASN A 56 4.06 3.45 10.71
CA ASN A 56 3.85 4.03 12.03
C ASN A 56 5.08 3.85 12.93
N ASP A 57 5.70 2.67 12.93
CA ASP A 57 6.90 2.37 13.72
C ASP A 57 8.19 3.01 13.18
N TYR A 58 8.40 2.97 11.86
CA TYR A 58 9.68 3.33 11.25
C TYR A 58 9.67 4.66 10.48
N GLN A 59 8.49 5.27 10.29
CA GLN A 59 8.28 6.51 9.54
C GLN A 59 8.86 6.47 8.11
N ILE A 60 8.92 5.27 7.52
CA ILE A 60 9.48 5.01 6.20
C ILE A 60 8.73 3.91 5.46
N ALA A 61 8.42 4.15 4.18
CA ALA A 61 7.82 3.16 3.31
C ALA A 61 8.89 2.13 2.88
N PRO A 62 8.67 0.82 3.10
CA PRO A 62 9.68 -0.20 2.78
C PRO A 62 9.78 -0.44 1.27
N ALA A 63 11.01 -0.59 0.77
CA ALA A 63 11.25 -1.07 -0.59
C ALA A 63 10.82 -2.55 -0.75
N VAL A 64 10.61 -3.01 -1.99
CA VAL A 64 10.07 -4.35 -2.28
C VAL A 64 10.85 -5.48 -1.58
N ARG A 65 12.19 -5.43 -1.55
CA ARG A 65 13.01 -6.45 -0.88
C ARG A 65 12.78 -6.49 0.64
N VAL A 66 12.57 -5.34 1.26
CA VAL A 66 12.30 -5.22 2.69
C VAL A 66 10.88 -5.71 2.97
N LEU A 67 9.91 -5.27 2.17
CA LEU A 67 8.51 -5.71 2.25
C LEU A 67 8.41 -7.25 2.17
N THR A 68 9.00 -7.88 1.15
CA THR A 68 8.96 -9.34 0.99
C THR A 68 9.52 -10.08 2.20
N LYS A 69 10.68 -9.64 2.73
CA LYS A 69 11.28 -10.24 3.93
C LYS A 69 10.44 -10.03 5.18
N ALA A 70 9.87 -8.83 5.34
CA ALA A 70 9.12 -8.48 6.54
C ALA A 70 7.76 -9.20 6.58
N ILE A 71 7.07 -9.28 5.44
CA ILE A 71 5.88 -10.12 5.27
C ILE A 71 6.22 -11.59 5.55
N GLY A 72 7.35 -12.10 5.05
CA GLY A 72 7.77 -13.47 5.33
C GLY A 72 8.00 -13.77 6.81
N LYS A 73 8.48 -12.78 7.57
CA LYS A 73 8.66 -12.88 9.02
C LYS A 73 7.33 -12.76 9.79
N LYS A 74 6.42 -11.89 9.35
CA LYS A 74 5.17 -11.58 10.07
C LYS A 74 4.05 -12.58 9.73
N LEU A 75 3.88 -12.89 8.45
CA LEU A 75 2.77 -13.69 7.91
C LEU A 75 3.19 -15.08 7.40
N GLY A 76 4.49 -15.39 7.44
CA GLY A 76 5.04 -16.69 7.06
C GLY A 76 5.65 -16.72 5.65
N PRO A 77 6.51 -17.72 5.37
CA PRO A 77 7.29 -17.80 4.13
C PRO A 77 6.43 -17.97 2.86
N GLU A 78 5.22 -18.53 3.00
CA GLU A 78 4.26 -18.70 1.91
C GLU A 78 3.70 -17.38 1.37
N LYS A 79 3.61 -16.34 2.22
CA LYS A 79 3.21 -14.98 1.82
C LYS A 79 4.40 -14.06 1.58
N GLY A 80 5.55 -14.37 2.21
CA GLY A 80 6.79 -13.61 2.13
C GLY A 80 7.65 -13.85 0.90
N ASN A 81 7.05 -13.99 -0.28
CA ASN A 81 7.81 -14.21 -1.51
C ASN A 81 7.32 -13.30 -2.64
N SER A 82 8.21 -13.05 -3.60
CA SER A 82 7.91 -12.17 -4.72
C SER A 82 6.69 -12.63 -5.50
N LYS A 83 6.57 -13.94 -5.76
CA LYS A 83 5.47 -14.47 -6.58
C LYS A 83 4.11 -14.10 -5.97
N TYR A 84 3.89 -14.44 -4.70
CA TYR A 84 2.66 -14.11 -3.98
C TYR A 84 2.36 -12.60 -4.00
N LEU A 85 3.36 -11.77 -3.71
CA LEU A 85 3.17 -10.32 -3.68
C LEU A 85 2.84 -9.73 -5.06
N TYR A 86 3.40 -10.26 -6.14
CA TYR A 86 3.05 -9.86 -7.51
C TYR A 86 1.71 -10.42 -7.97
N GLU A 87 1.23 -11.54 -7.41
CA GLU A 87 -0.12 -12.03 -7.64
C GLU A 87 -1.17 -11.07 -7.02
N LEU A 88 -0.87 -10.50 -5.86
CA LEU A 88 -1.72 -9.47 -5.22
C LEU A 88 -1.57 -8.09 -5.89
N PHE A 89 -0.35 -7.69 -6.21
CA PHE A 89 -0.02 -6.34 -6.67
C PHE A 89 0.83 -6.40 -7.96
N PRO A 90 0.19 -6.63 -9.13
CA PRO A 90 0.87 -7.00 -10.38
C PRO A 90 1.75 -5.91 -11.00
N TYR A 91 1.46 -4.63 -10.74
CA TYR A 91 2.22 -3.49 -11.26
C TYR A 91 3.33 -3.01 -10.32
N GLY A 92 3.66 -3.79 -9.30
CA GLY A 92 4.77 -3.54 -8.40
C GLY A 92 4.32 -3.58 -6.95
N PRO A 93 4.69 -4.62 -6.18
CA PRO A 93 4.10 -4.83 -4.87
C PRO A 93 4.34 -3.71 -3.88
N ALA A 94 5.57 -3.22 -3.77
CA ALA A 94 5.84 -2.08 -2.91
C ALA A 94 5.14 -0.82 -3.40
N LYS A 95 5.10 -0.57 -4.71
CA LYS A 95 4.51 0.63 -5.29
C LYS A 95 3.00 0.68 -5.04
N GLN A 96 2.28 -0.35 -5.49
CA GLN A 96 0.82 -0.40 -5.38
C GLN A 96 0.38 -0.53 -3.92
N ALA A 97 1.00 -1.44 -3.16
CA ALA A 97 0.59 -1.64 -1.77
C ALA A 97 0.86 -0.39 -0.91
N CYS A 98 1.97 0.34 -1.11
CA CYS A 98 2.21 1.60 -0.40
C CYS A 98 1.18 2.66 -0.79
N LYS A 99 0.87 2.79 -2.08
CA LYS A 99 -0.13 3.74 -2.56
C LYS A 99 -1.50 3.48 -1.95
N ILE A 100 -1.98 2.24 -2.02
CA ILE A 100 -3.26 1.81 -1.47
C ILE A 100 -3.28 1.95 0.07
N ALA A 101 -2.16 1.68 0.73
CA ALA A 101 -1.99 1.91 2.16
C ALA A 101 -1.94 3.40 2.56
N GLY A 102 -2.05 4.33 1.59
CA GLY A 102 -2.01 5.77 1.81
C GLY A 102 -0.64 6.26 2.27
N LEU A 103 0.42 5.53 1.95
CA LEU A 103 1.80 5.89 2.28
C LEU A 103 2.44 6.67 1.13
N PRO A 104 3.47 7.50 1.39
CA PRO A 104 4.21 8.16 0.32
C PRO A 104 4.90 7.14 -0.58
N LYS A 105 5.22 7.58 -1.79
CA LYS A 105 5.95 6.77 -2.77
C LYS A 105 7.23 6.18 -2.17
N PRO A 106 7.43 4.85 -2.21
CA PRO A 106 8.62 4.23 -1.64
C PRO A 106 9.86 4.71 -2.38
N THR A 107 10.77 5.37 -1.66
CA THR A 107 12.03 5.86 -2.20
C THR A 107 13.06 4.73 -2.05
N GLY A 108 13.41 4.05 -3.14
CA GLY A 108 14.34 2.92 -3.04
C GLY A 108 14.56 2.04 -4.29
N CYS A 109 14.09 2.46 -5.47
CA CYS A 109 14.55 1.85 -6.72
C CYS A 109 15.84 2.55 -7.17
N ILE A 110 16.99 2.02 -6.74
CA ILE A 110 18.28 2.18 -7.42
C ILE A 110 18.83 0.79 -7.71
#